data_AF-A0A1R0GR65-F1
#
_entry.id   AF-A0A1R0GR65-F1
#
_cell.length_a   1.000
_cell.length_b   1.000
_cell.length_c   1.000
_cell.angle_alpha   90.00
_cell.angle_beta   90.00
_cell.angle_gamma   90.00
#
_symmetry.space_group_name_H-M   'P 1'
#
loop_
_entity.id
_entity.type
_entity.pdbx_description
1 polymer ?
#
loop_
_entity_poly.entity_id
_entity_poly.type
_entity_poly.pdbx_seq_one_letter_code
_entity_poly.pdbx_strand_id
1 'polypeptide(L)'
;MKSYAIPNSAKSGESYVMRHVKCEESLALTDYPDVETAYDMFWNSVRLEPDTPFLGHRPYDHLTKEYGRFVFQTYSQVATRVTNLGCGLIHINQKSKGFPNGEVDRQFPIAIYANNCPEWAISERAAFTQSLYTVSLYDTLGESSAEYIINHSEAPLIICSIDKIAKLLKLSDQLPNIRNIVCINSFSAAGSASSLPPPFNTSAINVLQEWAAAKNIGLYDFGEVEMLGALHPIPHCPPAPTDIYTICYTSGTTGKPKGAINTHAAYTFAAK
;
A
#
# COMPACT_ATOMS: atom_id res chain seq x y z
N MET A 1 -11.61 -1.83 -33.19
CA MET A 1 -11.34 -3.03 -32.35
C MET A 1 -12.51 -3.98 -32.59
N LYS A 2 -12.28 -5.18 -33.15
CA LYS A 2 -13.37 -6.14 -33.42
C LYS A 2 -13.65 -6.94 -32.15
N SER A 3 -14.91 -7.06 -31.76
CA SER A 3 -15.38 -7.90 -30.65
C SER A 3 -16.15 -9.11 -31.17
N TYR A 4 -16.13 -10.19 -30.40
CA TYR A 4 -16.78 -11.47 -30.65
C TYR A 4 -17.95 -11.64 -29.66
N ALA A 5 -19.15 -11.90 -30.16
CA ALA A 5 -20.30 -12.21 -29.30
C ALA A 5 -20.25 -13.70 -28.94
N ILE A 6 -20.19 -14.03 -27.64
CA ILE A 6 -20.18 -15.43 -27.21
C ILE A 6 -21.55 -16.05 -27.57
N PRO A 7 -21.58 -17.17 -28.31
CA PRO A 7 -22.81 -17.86 -28.65
C PRO A 7 -23.63 -18.21 -27.40
N ASN A 8 -24.95 -18.01 -27.46
CA ASN A 8 -25.91 -18.37 -26.40
C ASN A 8 -25.71 -17.66 -25.05
N SER A 9 -24.99 -16.53 -25.02
CA SER A 9 -24.71 -15.79 -23.78
C SER A 9 -25.75 -14.73 -23.40
N ALA A 10 -26.66 -14.38 -24.32
CA ALA A 10 -27.70 -13.38 -24.05
C ALA A 10 -28.75 -13.91 -23.07
N LYS A 11 -29.20 -13.04 -22.15
CA LYS A 11 -30.33 -13.28 -21.24
C LYS A 11 -31.44 -12.29 -21.49
N SER A 12 -32.66 -12.58 -21.03
CA SER A 12 -33.79 -11.65 -21.18
C SER A 12 -33.46 -10.30 -20.53
N GLY A 13 -33.37 -9.25 -21.35
CA GLY A 13 -32.99 -7.89 -20.90
C GLY A 13 -31.49 -7.59 -20.93
N GLU A 14 -30.64 -8.54 -21.34
CA GLU A 14 -29.18 -8.38 -21.42
C GLU A 14 -28.69 -8.61 -22.85
N SER A 15 -27.63 -7.91 -23.28
CA SER A 15 -26.95 -8.20 -24.55
C SER A 15 -26.14 -9.49 -24.46
N TYR A 16 -25.65 -9.99 -25.61
CA TYR A 16 -24.60 -11.00 -25.62
C TYR A 16 -23.39 -10.55 -24.80
N VAL A 17 -22.72 -11.50 -24.16
CA VAL A 17 -21.39 -11.27 -23.61
C VAL A 17 -20.44 -11.05 -24.79
N MET A 18 -19.81 -9.88 -24.81
CA MET A 18 -18.85 -9.51 -25.84
C MET A 18 -17.43 -9.79 -25.34
N ARG A 19 -16.61 -10.45 -26.16
CA ARG A 19 -15.19 -10.72 -25.91
C ARG A 19 -14.29 -10.08 -26.95
N HIS A 20 -13.03 -9.90 -26.59
CA HIS A 20 -12.00 -9.60 -27.57
C HIS A 20 -11.78 -10.82 -28.48
N VAL A 21 -11.58 -10.62 -29.79
CA VAL A 21 -11.42 -11.72 -30.77
C VAL A 21 -10.25 -12.67 -30.49
N LYS A 22 -9.23 -12.22 -29.76
CA LYS A 22 -8.10 -13.08 -29.34
C LYS A 22 -8.44 -14.00 -28.15
N CYS A 23 -9.58 -13.80 -27.51
CA CYS A 23 -10.01 -14.49 -26.29
C CYS A 23 -11.33 -15.25 -26.52
N GLU A 24 -11.53 -15.78 -27.73
CA GLU A 24 -12.77 -16.45 -28.14
C GLU A 24 -13.07 -17.64 -27.20
N GLU A 25 -12.11 -18.55 -27.05
CA GLU A 25 -12.25 -19.79 -26.28
C GLU A 25 -11.92 -19.63 -24.80
N SER A 26 -11.00 -18.72 -24.46
CA SER A 26 -10.54 -18.50 -23.09
C SER A 26 -10.34 -17.03 -22.78
N LEU A 27 -10.67 -16.64 -21.55
CA LEU A 27 -10.30 -15.33 -20.99
C LEU A 27 -8.85 -15.32 -20.47
N ALA A 28 -8.14 -16.46 -20.50
CA ALA A 28 -6.76 -16.54 -20.05
C ALA A 28 -5.84 -15.76 -20.99
N LEU A 29 -5.06 -14.85 -20.42
CA LEU A 29 -4.03 -14.10 -21.13
C LEU A 29 -2.73 -14.92 -21.06
N THR A 30 -2.48 -15.69 -22.12
CA THR A 30 -1.43 -16.72 -22.19
C THR A 30 -0.05 -16.19 -22.51
N ASP A 31 0.09 -14.91 -22.83
CA ASP A 31 1.38 -14.32 -23.23
C ASP A 31 2.40 -14.28 -22.08
N TYR A 32 1.93 -14.39 -20.83
CA TYR A 32 2.75 -14.44 -19.62
C TYR A 32 2.25 -15.54 -18.68
N PRO A 33 2.51 -16.83 -18.98
CA PRO A 33 1.97 -17.95 -18.21
C PRO A 33 2.50 -17.97 -16.77
N ASP A 34 3.72 -17.48 -16.54
CA ASP A 34 4.39 -17.49 -15.23
C ASP A 34 4.04 -16.27 -14.35
N VAL A 35 3.13 -15.41 -14.79
CA VAL A 35 2.76 -14.18 -14.07
C VAL A 35 1.36 -14.36 -13.49
N GLU A 36 1.24 -14.93 -12.29
CA GLU A 36 -0.08 -15.25 -11.72
C GLU A 36 -0.49 -14.26 -10.61
N THR A 37 0.50 -13.56 -10.04
CA THR A 37 0.30 -12.60 -8.95
C THR A 37 0.87 -11.21 -9.26
N ALA A 38 0.36 -10.20 -8.56
CA ALA A 38 0.96 -8.86 -8.58
C ALA A 38 2.45 -8.86 -8.17
N TYR A 39 2.88 -9.82 -7.33
CA TYR A 39 4.29 -10.05 -7.01
C TYR A 39 5.06 -10.45 -8.27
N ASP A 40 4.57 -11.45 -9.01
CA ASP A 40 5.22 -11.93 -10.24
C ASP A 40 5.29 -10.82 -11.29
N MET A 41 4.23 -10.04 -11.45
CA MET A 41 4.20 -8.90 -12.37
C MET A 41 5.35 -7.92 -12.09
N PHE A 42 5.50 -7.51 -10.82
CA PHE A 42 6.52 -6.54 -10.44
C PHE A 42 7.93 -7.13 -10.58
N TRP A 43 8.18 -8.31 -10.04
CA TRP A 43 9.52 -8.91 -10.07
C TRP A 43 9.94 -9.39 -11.46
N ASN A 44 8.99 -9.74 -12.33
CA ASN A 44 9.26 -9.97 -13.74
C ASN A 44 9.75 -8.69 -14.43
N SER A 45 9.11 -7.54 -14.19
CA SER A 45 9.57 -6.25 -14.71
C SER A 45 10.94 -5.86 -14.15
N VAL A 46 11.19 -6.07 -12.85
CA VAL A 46 12.52 -5.82 -12.24
C VAL A 46 13.60 -6.68 -12.89
N ARG A 47 13.29 -7.94 -13.20
CA ARG A 47 14.23 -8.87 -13.85
C ARG A 47 14.52 -8.49 -15.29
N LEU A 48 13.51 -8.05 -16.05
CA LEU A 48 13.65 -7.75 -17.48
C LEU A 48 14.24 -6.35 -17.73
N GLU A 49 13.86 -5.37 -16.92
CA GLU A 49 14.10 -3.94 -17.16
C GLU A 49 14.58 -3.20 -15.88
N PRO A 50 15.65 -3.67 -15.20
CA PRO A 50 16.03 -3.17 -13.87
C PRO A 50 16.35 -1.68 -13.82
N ASP A 51 16.95 -1.13 -14.88
CA ASP A 51 17.43 0.25 -14.92
C ASP A 51 16.44 1.22 -15.59
N THR A 52 15.29 0.70 -16.03
CA THR A 52 14.24 1.51 -16.68
C THR A 52 13.51 2.37 -15.63
N PRO A 53 13.25 3.67 -15.91
CA PRO A 53 12.48 4.54 -15.03
C PRO A 53 11.09 3.95 -14.70
N PHE A 54 10.77 3.86 -13.41
CA PHE A 54 9.52 3.25 -12.93
C PHE A 54 8.64 4.22 -12.13
N LEU A 55 9.06 4.63 -10.93
CA LEU A 55 8.27 5.53 -10.07
C LEU A 55 8.79 6.96 -10.16
N GLY A 56 7.97 7.84 -10.72
CA GLY A 56 8.26 9.27 -10.86
C GLY A 56 7.52 10.13 -9.83
N HIS A 57 8.17 11.18 -9.35
CA HIS A 57 7.50 12.27 -8.63
C HIS A 57 8.10 13.61 -9.00
N ARG A 58 7.39 14.70 -8.68
CA ARG A 58 7.90 16.07 -8.82
C ARG A 58 8.27 16.58 -7.43
N PRO A 59 9.56 16.83 -7.14
CA PRO A 59 9.95 17.46 -5.89
C PRO A 59 9.24 18.82 -5.76
N TYR A 60 8.66 19.07 -4.59
CA TYR A 60 8.04 20.35 -4.28
C TYR A 60 9.01 21.19 -3.46
N ASP A 61 9.30 22.39 -3.93
CA ASP A 61 10.12 23.35 -3.19
C ASP A 61 9.20 24.25 -2.35
N HIS A 62 9.28 24.11 -1.04
CA HIS A 62 8.46 24.89 -0.10
C HIS A 62 8.85 26.37 -0.03
N LEU A 63 10.06 26.76 -0.45
CA LEU A 63 10.51 28.15 -0.49
C LEU A 63 9.95 28.87 -1.70
N THR A 64 10.11 28.27 -2.90
CA THR A 64 9.61 28.86 -4.15
C THR A 64 8.13 28.56 -4.40
N LYS A 65 7.57 27.57 -3.70
CA LYS A 65 6.21 27.04 -3.86
C LYS A 65 5.95 26.43 -5.24
N GLU A 66 7.00 25.94 -5.89
CA GLU A 66 6.94 25.37 -7.23
C GLU A 66 7.27 23.88 -7.23
N TYR A 67 6.69 23.16 -8.19
CA TYR A 67 7.06 21.78 -8.46
C TYR A 67 8.17 21.72 -9.51
N GLY A 68 9.25 21.04 -9.17
CA GLY A 68 10.35 20.75 -10.08
C GLY A 68 9.95 19.81 -11.24
N ARG A 69 10.96 19.41 -12.00
CA ARG A 69 10.82 18.37 -13.04
C ARG A 69 10.58 17.00 -12.39
N PHE A 70 10.02 16.08 -13.15
CA PHE A 70 9.92 14.69 -12.70
C PHE A 70 11.31 14.11 -12.45
N VAL A 71 11.47 13.47 -11.31
CA VAL A 71 12.60 12.61 -10.97
C VAL A 71 12.07 11.19 -10.82
N PHE A 72 12.82 10.21 -11.33
CA PHE A 72 12.38 8.82 -11.40
C PHE A 72 13.32 7.92 -10.61
N GLN A 73 12.73 6.91 -9.98
CA GLN A 73 13.44 5.75 -9.46
C GLN A 73 13.34 4.62 -10.48
N THR A 74 14.42 3.87 -10.69
CA THR A 74 14.44 2.68 -11.54
C THR A 74 13.70 1.51 -10.89
N TYR A 75 13.36 0.47 -11.66
CA TYR A 75 12.80 -0.77 -11.10
C TYR A 75 13.69 -1.39 -10.01
N SER A 76 15.01 -1.43 -10.21
CA SER A 76 15.97 -1.99 -9.24
C SER A 76 16.04 -1.19 -7.93
N GLN A 77 15.98 0.15 -8.02
CA GLN A 77 15.91 1.02 -6.85
C GLN A 77 14.62 0.78 -6.06
N VAL A 78 13.48 0.74 -6.76
CA VAL A 78 12.19 0.49 -6.11
C VAL A 78 12.09 -0.92 -5.56
N ALA A 79 12.66 -1.92 -6.23
CA ALA A 79 12.73 -3.29 -5.74
C ALA A 79 13.44 -3.40 -4.39
N THR A 80 14.59 -2.71 -4.25
CA THR A 80 15.33 -2.64 -2.98
C THR A 80 14.46 -2.03 -1.87
N ARG A 81 13.81 -0.90 -2.16
CA ARG A 81 12.89 -0.22 -1.24
C ARG A 81 11.72 -1.10 -0.80
N VAL A 82 11.10 -1.78 -1.76
CA VAL A 82 9.98 -2.72 -1.54
C VAL A 82 10.38 -3.88 -0.63
N THR A 83 11.54 -4.51 -0.87
CA THR A 83 12.08 -5.58 -0.01
C THR A 83 12.36 -5.08 1.40
N ASN A 84 13.04 -3.94 1.51
CA ASN A 84 13.41 -3.34 2.79
C ASN A 84 12.17 -2.97 3.60
N LEU A 85 11.21 -2.27 2.99
CA LEU A 85 9.96 -1.92 3.67
C LEU A 85 9.17 -3.17 4.09
N GLY A 86 9.08 -4.20 3.24
CA GLY A 86 8.39 -5.45 3.58
C GLY A 86 8.96 -6.13 4.82
N CYS A 87 10.29 -6.22 4.92
CA CYS A 87 10.97 -6.74 6.11
C CYS A 87 10.73 -5.84 7.33
N GLY A 88 10.81 -4.52 7.16
CA GLY A 88 10.61 -3.55 8.23
C GLY A 88 9.20 -3.59 8.82
N LEU A 89 8.18 -3.72 7.98
CA LEU A 89 6.77 -3.82 8.40
C LEU A 89 6.52 -5.06 9.26
N ILE A 90 7.10 -6.22 8.88
CA ILE A 90 7.08 -7.43 9.70
C ILE A 90 7.77 -7.18 11.05
N HIS A 91 8.97 -6.60 11.01
CA HIS A 91 9.77 -6.36 12.21
C HIS A 91 9.03 -5.48 13.23
N ILE A 92 8.48 -4.33 12.81
CA ILE A 92 7.77 -3.44 13.73
C ILE A 92 6.47 -4.06 14.24
N ASN A 93 5.77 -4.85 13.41
CA ASN A 93 4.57 -5.56 13.85
C ASN A 93 4.92 -6.60 14.93
N GLN A 94 5.96 -7.41 14.73
CA GLN A 94 6.43 -8.39 15.72
C GLN A 94 6.91 -7.73 17.03
N LYS A 95 7.68 -6.64 16.91
CA LYS A 95 8.12 -5.84 18.06
C LYS A 95 6.92 -5.32 18.86
N SER A 96 5.89 -4.80 18.19
CA SER A 96 4.68 -4.30 18.86
C SER A 96 3.85 -5.40 19.52
N LYS A 97 4.00 -6.67 19.11
CA LYS A 97 3.41 -7.84 19.79
C LYS A 97 4.23 -8.34 20.98
N GLY A 98 5.44 -7.79 21.20
CA GLY A 98 6.37 -8.26 22.23
C GLY A 98 7.21 -9.48 21.83
N PHE A 99 7.19 -9.87 20.55
CA PHE A 99 7.91 -11.05 20.04
C PHE A 99 8.83 -10.67 18.86
N PRO A 100 9.83 -9.78 19.05
CA PRO A 100 10.66 -9.25 17.94
C PRO A 100 11.48 -10.31 17.20
N ASN A 101 11.70 -11.47 17.80
CA ASN A 101 12.40 -12.63 17.20
C ASN A 101 11.51 -13.88 17.14
N GLY A 102 10.17 -13.70 17.22
CA GLY A 102 9.21 -14.80 17.16
C GLY A 102 8.97 -15.30 15.74
N GLU A 103 8.04 -16.24 15.60
CA GLU A 103 7.57 -16.67 14.28
C GLU A 103 6.99 -15.50 13.49
N VAL A 104 7.26 -15.48 12.18
CA VAL A 104 6.79 -14.41 11.30
C VAL A 104 5.30 -14.60 11.02
N ASP A 105 4.50 -13.78 11.67
CA ASP A 105 3.07 -13.67 11.41
C ASP A 105 2.82 -12.79 10.18
N ARG A 106 2.10 -13.36 9.19
CA ARG A 106 1.72 -12.70 7.93
C ARG A 106 0.21 -12.50 7.81
N GLN A 107 -0.55 -12.78 8.86
CA GLN A 107 -2.01 -12.70 8.85
C GLN A 107 -2.49 -11.34 9.37
N PHE A 108 -2.10 -10.27 8.68
CA PHE A 108 -2.59 -8.94 9.01
C PHE A 108 -2.65 -8.02 7.79
N PRO A 109 -3.65 -7.11 7.72
CA PRO A 109 -3.68 -6.08 6.70
C PRO A 109 -2.76 -4.91 7.03
N ILE A 110 -2.33 -4.22 5.98
CA ILE A 110 -1.71 -2.90 6.08
C ILE A 110 -2.73 -1.85 5.63
N ALA A 111 -3.23 -1.05 6.55
CA ALA A 111 -4.04 0.10 6.18
C ALA A 111 -3.13 1.17 5.54
N ILE A 112 -3.59 1.82 4.48
CA ILE A 112 -2.86 2.93 3.87
C ILE A 112 -3.81 4.12 3.76
N TYR A 113 -3.40 5.28 4.29
CA TYR A 113 -4.20 6.52 4.34
C TYR A 113 -3.37 7.73 3.89
N ALA A 114 -3.21 7.87 2.58
CA ALA A 114 -2.44 8.92 1.93
C ALA A 114 -2.92 9.11 0.49
N ASN A 115 -2.54 10.25 -0.10
CA ASN A 115 -2.77 10.50 -1.52
C ASN A 115 -1.78 9.70 -2.38
N ASN A 116 -2.06 9.61 -3.69
CA ASN A 116 -1.18 8.92 -4.63
C ASN A 116 0.22 9.53 -4.63
N CYS A 117 1.20 8.73 -4.22
CA CYS A 117 2.62 9.07 -4.17
C CYS A 117 3.49 7.81 -4.38
N PRO A 118 4.80 7.96 -4.62
CA PRO A 118 5.69 6.80 -4.72
C PRO A 118 5.64 5.89 -3.49
N GLU A 119 5.59 6.45 -2.28
CA GLU A 119 5.54 5.70 -1.02
C GLU A 119 4.29 4.83 -0.93
N TRP A 120 3.15 5.29 -1.46
CA TRP A 120 1.93 4.49 -1.58
C TRP A 120 2.15 3.26 -2.47
N ALA A 121 2.71 3.46 -3.66
CA ALA A 121 3.00 2.38 -4.60
C ALA A 121 4.05 1.38 -4.07
N ILE A 122 5.03 1.87 -3.30
CA ILE A 122 6.03 1.05 -2.62
C ILE A 122 5.39 0.25 -1.49
N SER A 123 4.52 0.87 -0.68
CA SER A 123 3.82 0.21 0.44
C SER A 123 2.98 -0.97 -0.02
N GLU A 124 2.23 -0.79 -1.10
CA GLU A 124 1.43 -1.85 -1.71
C GLU A 124 2.29 -3.04 -2.16
N ARG A 125 3.45 -2.75 -2.77
CA ARG A 125 4.38 -3.78 -3.22
C ARG A 125 5.13 -4.41 -2.06
N ALA A 126 5.46 -3.66 -1.02
CA ALA A 126 6.08 -4.19 0.18
C ALA A 126 5.19 -5.23 0.86
N ALA A 127 3.87 -5.00 0.88
CA ALA A 127 2.90 -5.94 1.44
C ALA A 127 3.00 -7.34 0.80
N PHE A 128 2.97 -7.41 -0.54
CA PHE A 128 3.01 -8.70 -1.22
C PHE A 128 4.37 -9.42 -1.12
N THR A 129 5.44 -8.77 -0.66
CA THR A 129 6.73 -9.48 -0.47
C THR A 129 6.66 -10.48 0.70
N GLN A 130 5.65 -10.31 1.56
CA GLN A 130 5.42 -11.12 2.76
C GLN A 130 3.98 -11.65 2.82
N SER A 131 3.34 -11.87 1.67
CA SER A 131 1.93 -12.30 1.54
C SER A 131 0.95 -11.48 2.40
N LEU A 132 1.27 -10.22 2.68
CA LEU A 132 0.36 -9.27 3.32
C LEU A 132 -0.52 -8.63 2.26
N TYR A 133 -1.63 -8.05 2.68
CA TYR A 133 -2.57 -7.34 1.81
C TYR A 133 -2.86 -5.94 2.32
N THR A 134 -3.27 -5.06 1.43
CA THR A 134 -3.52 -3.66 1.77
C THR A 134 -5.00 -3.35 1.95
N VAL A 135 -5.28 -2.30 2.73
CA VAL A 135 -6.61 -1.72 2.89
C VAL A 135 -6.50 -0.23 2.64
N SER A 136 -7.06 0.24 1.53
CA SER A 136 -6.95 1.65 1.12
C SER A 136 -8.02 2.51 1.79
N LEU A 137 -7.62 3.62 2.41
CA LEU A 137 -8.50 4.68 2.88
C LEU A 137 -8.40 5.90 1.95
N TYR A 138 -9.53 6.57 1.71
CA TYR A 138 -9.59 7.79 0.89
C TYR A 138 -9.63 9.06 1.74
N ASP A 139 -9.01 10.13 1.24
CA ASP A 139 -8.97 11.45 1.90
C ASP A 139 -10.35 12.10 2.06
N THR A 140 -11.29 11.77 1.18
CA THR A 140 -12.67 12.28 1.23
C THR A 140 -13.55 11.57 2.26
N LEU A 141 -13.05 10.52 2.92
CA LEU A 141 -13.79 9.83 3.96
C LEU A 141 -13.91 10.70 5.21
N GLY A 142 -15.13 10.83 5.72
CA GLY A 142 -15.38 11.38 7.05
C GLY A 142 -14.70 10.55 8.14
N GLU A 143 -14.47 11.14 9.31
CA GLU A 143 -13.77 10.49 10.43
C GLU A 143 -14.40 9.14 10.81
N SER A 144 -15.74 9.09 10.85
CA SER A 144 -16.51 7.88 11.15
C SER A 144 -16.29 6.75 10.13
N SER A 145 -16.02 7.09 8.86
CA SER A 145 -15.77 6.08 7.83
C SER A 145 -14.35 5.54 7.92
N ALA A 146 -13.36 6.40 8.20
CA ALA A 146 -11.98 5.97 8.43
C ALA A 146 -11.89 5.05 9.66
N GLU A 147 -12.51 5.46 10.77
CA GLU A 147 -12.60 4.65 12.00
C GLU A 147 -13.25 3.29 11.72
N TYR A 148 -14.41 3.29 11.05
CA TYR A 148 -15.09 2.05 10.70
C TYR A 148 -14.23 1.13 9.83
N ILE A 149 -13.57 1.65 8.80
CA ILE A 149 -12.75 0.86 7.88
C ILE A 149 -11.56 0.23 8.62
N ILE A 150 -10.86 1.01 9.45
CA ILE A 150 -9.70 0.52 10.23
C ILE A 150 -10.14 -0.58 11.20
N ASN A 151 -11.27 -0.40 11.88
CA ASN A 151 -11.80 -1.40 12.79
C ASN A 151 -12.30 -2.65 12.07
N HIS A 152 -13.03 -2.48 10.96
CA HIS A 152 -13.59 -3.59 10.20
C HIS A 152 -12.53 -4.40 9.46
N SER A 153 -11.40 -3.79 9.09
CA SER A 153 -10.25 -4.54 8.56
C SER A 153 -9.33 -5.12 9.63
N GLU A 154 -9.51 -4.76 10.90
CA GLU A 154 -8.64 -5.18 12.00
C GLU A 154 -7.16 -4.83 11.78
N ALA A 155 -6.87 -3.77 11.01
CA ALA A 155 -5.50 -3.41 10.65
C ALA A 155 -4.68 -3.01 11.87
N PRO A 156 -3.55 -3.69 12.17
CA PRO A 156 -2.69 -3.31 13.29
C PRO A 156 -1.66 -2.24 12.93
N LEU A 157 -1.51 -1.95 11.65
CA LEU A 157 -0.52 -1.04 11.10
C LEU A 157 -1.18 -0.15 10.07
N ILE A 158 -0.91 1.15 10.15
CA ILE A 158 -1.35 2.13 9.16
C ILE A 158 -0.17 2.94 8.62
N ILE A 159 -0.07 3.03 7.30
CA ILE A 159 0.87 3.90 6.60
C ILE A 159 0.11 5.16 6.15
N CYS A 160 0.52 6.36 6.54
CA CYS A 160 -0.25 7.56 6.24
C CYS A 160 0.60 8.82 5.99
N SER A 161 -0.02 9.83 5.38
CA SER A 161 0.52 11.18 5.34
C SER A 161 0.57 11.80 6.74
N ILE A 162 1.55 12.68 6.96
CA ILE A 162 1.76 13.34 8.26
C ILE A 162 0.51 14.06 8.79
N ASP A 163 -0.31 14.64 7.90
CA ASP A 163 -1.53 15.36 8.26
C ASP A 163 -2.63 14.46 8.83
N LYS A 164 -2.50 13.13 8.73
CA LYS A 164 -3.46 12.17 9.29
C LYS A 164 -3.09 11.73 10.71
N ILE A 165 -1.84 11.89 11.13
CA ILE A 165 -1.33 11.28 12.38
C ILE A 165 -2.07 11.82 13.61
N ALA A 166 -2.19 13.13 13.76
CA ALA A 166 -2.88 13.73 14.92
C ALA A 166 -4.34 13.25 15.03
N LYS A 167 -5.02 13.08 13.90
CA LYS A 167 -6.38 12.55 13.83
C LYS A 167 -6.43 11.08 14.28
N LEU A 168 -5.51 10.25 13.79
CA LEU A 168 -5.40 8.84 14.18
C LEU A 168 -5.10 8.69 15.67
N LEU A 169 -4.18 9.50 16.22
CA LEU A 169 -3.85 9.50 17.65
C LEU A 169 -5.03 9.95 18.52
N LYS A 170 -5.81 10.94 18.07
CA LYS A 170 -7.04 11.36 18.74
C LYS A 170 -8.11 10.26 18.76
N LEU A 171 -8.21 9.49 17.68
CA LEU A 171 -9.16 8.37 17.55
C LEU A 171 -8.62 7.05 18.13
N SER A 172 -7.37 6.99 18.59
CA SER A 172 -6.70 5.74 18.99
C SER A 172 -7.47 4.91 20.03
N ASP A 173 -8.19 5.54 20.95
CA ASP A 173 -9.00 4.85 21.96
C ASP A 173 -10.19 4.06 21.33
N GLN A 174 -10.57 4.40 20.10
CA GLN A 174 -11.60 3.74 19.29
C GLN A 174 -10.99 2.80 18.24
N LEU A 175 -9.66 2.69 18.15
CA LEU A 175 -8.92 1.88 17.17
C LEU A 175 -8.08 0.81 17.88
N PRO A 176 -8.70 -0.17 18.56
CA PRO A 176 -8.01 -1.09 19.48
C PRO A 176 -6.94 -1.97 18.82
N ASN A 177 -6.98 -2.13 17.50
CA ASN A 177 -6.03 -2.95 16.76
C ASN A 177 -4.76 -2.18 16.39
N ILE A 178 -4.82 -0.85 16.24
CA ILE A 178 -3.69 -0.05 15.74
C ILE A 178 -2.58 -0.02 16.78
N ARG A 179 -1.42 -0.56 16.39
CA ARG A 179 -0.19 -0.56 17.19
C ARG A 179 0.94 0.24 16.56
N ASN A 180 0.93 0.42 15.24
CA ASN A 180 2.00 1.09 14.51
C ASN A 180 1.43 2.07 13.49
N ILE A 181 2.00 3.27 13.45
CA ILE A 181 1.79 4.29 12.44
C ILE A 181 3.13 4.52 11.72
N VAL A 182 3.12 4.43 10.39
CA VAL A 182 4.28 4.72 9.54
C VAL A 182 3.96 5.96 8.69
N CYS A 183 4.70 7.03 8.92
CA CYS A 183 4.54 8.29 8.21
C CYS A 183 5.30 8.26 6.89
N ILE A 184 4.66 8.57 5.77
CA ILE A 184 5.35 8.64 4.46
C ILE A 184 6.35 9.81 4.37
N ASN A 185 6.19 10.84 5.22
CA ASN A 185 7.11 11.98 5.27
C ASN A 185 8.27 11.68 6.24
N SER A 186 9.51 12.01 5.84
CA SER A 186 10.70 11.88 6.70
C SER A 186 10.62 12.82 7.90
N PHE A 187 10.90 12.31 9.10
CA PHE A 187 11.02 13.11 10.32
C PHE A 187 12.34 13.85 10.40
N SER A 188 13.37 13.36 9.70
CA SER A 188 14.69 13.99 9.64
C SER A 188 14.75 15.08 8.57
N ALA A 189 15.45 16.17 8.88
CA ALA A 189 15.85 17.21 7.94
C ALA A 189 17.23 16.87 7.37
N ALA A 190 17.34 15.85 6.52
CA ALA A 190 18.58 15.55 5.82
C ALA A 190 18.66 16.37 4.51
N GLY A 191 19.42 17.47 4.51
CA GLY A 191 19.63 18.33 3.34
C GLY A 191 18.83 19.64 3.37
N SER A 192 19.11 20.56 2.42
CA SER A 192 18.76 22.01 2.47
C SER A 192 17.28 22.38 2.44
N ALA A 193 16.35 21.45 2.62
CA ALA A 193 14.95 21.73 2.91
C ALA A 193 14.35 20.55 3.68
N SER A 194 13.66 20.84 4.78
CA SER A 194 12.81 19.86 5.44
C SER A 194 11.77 19.34 4.44
N SER A 195 11.69 18.02 4.26
CA SER A 195 10.63 17.38 3.45
C SER A 195 9.24 17.44 4.10
N LEU A 196 9.16 18.00 5.32
CA LEU A 196 7.91 18.16 6.04
C LEU A 196 7.10 19.31 5.42
N PRO A 197 5.85 19.05 5.00
CA PRO A 197 4.97 20.11 4.53
C PRO A 197 4.58 21.04 5.70
N PRO A 198 4.51 22.36 5.51
CA PRO A 198 3.93 23.26 6.49
C PRO A 198 2.51 22.81 6.89
N PRO A 199 2.10 22.94 8.17
CA PRO A 199 2.82 23.58 9.27
C PRO A 199 3.79 22.67 10.04
N PHE A 200 4.05 21.45 9.55
CA PHE A 200 4.84 20.47 10.29
C PHE A 200 6.34 20.82 10.30
N ASN A 201 6.95 20.64 11.46
CA ASN A 201 8.37 20.86 11.72
C ASN A 201 8.84 19.87 12.80
N THR A 202 10.13 19.88 13.13
CA THR A 202 10.72 18.97 14.12
C THR A 202 10.00 19.02 15.47
N SER A 203 9.61 20.20 15.96
CA SER A 203 8.86 20.31 17.22
C SER A 203 7.48 19.66 17.13
N ALA A 204 6.79 19.81 15.99
CA ALA A 204 5.52 19.14 15.76
C ALA A 204 5.69 17.61 15.72
N ILE A 205 6.78 17.10 15.11
CA ILE A 205 7.10 15.67 15.12
C ILE A 205 7.32 15.16 16.55
N ASN A 206 8.11 15.87 17.36
CA ASN A 206 8.37 15.47 18.74
C ASN A 206 7.06 15.34 19.55
N VAL A 207 6.14 16.30 19.40
CA VAL A 207 4.82 16.24 20.04
C VAL A 207 4.01 15.02 19.57
N LEU A 208 4.03 14.72 18.25
CA LEU A 208 3.35 13.54 17.72
C LEU A 208 3.96 12.23 18.24
N GLN A 209 5.30 12.16 18.37
CA GLN A 209 6.00 11.00 18.91
C GLN A 209 5.70 10.79 20.40
N GLU A 210 5.72 11.85 21.21
CA GLU A 210 5.34 11.80 22.62
C GLU A 210 3.88 11.36 22.79
N TRP A 211 2.97 11.89 21.98
CA TRP A 211 1.57 11.50 22.01
C TRP A 211 1.36 10.03 21.60
N ALA A 212 2.04 9.57 20.54
CA ALA A 212 2.01 8.17 20.14
C ALA A 212 2.54 7.24 21.24
N ALA A 213 3.67 7.61 21.88
CA ALA A 213 4.22 6.87 23.01
C ALA A 213 3.26 6.80 24.20
N ALA A 214 2.59 7.90 24.54
CA ALA A 214 1.57 7.93 25.60
C ALA A 214 0.36 7.03 25.30
N LYS A 215 0.10 6.75 24.02
CA LYS A 215 -0.93 5.80 23.55
C LYS A 215 -0.41 4.37 23.32
N ASN A 216 0.87 4.10 23.62
CA ASN A 216 1.56 2.84 23.31
C ASN A 216 1.52 2.45 21.81
N ILE A 217 1.57 3.46 20.94
CA ILE A 217 1.61 3.29 19.48
C ILE A 217 3.03 3.61 18.99
N GLY A 218 3.62 2.71 18.21
CA GLY A 218 4.87 2.97 17.50
C GLY A 218 4.64 3.98 16.39
N LEU A 219 5.39 5.09 16.39
CA LEU A 219 5.36 6.09 15.31
C LEU A 219 6.72 6.15 14.63
N TYR A 220 6.75 5.75 13.37
CA TYR A 220 7.95 5.66 12.54
C TYR A 220 7.80 6.54 11.30
N ASP A 221 8.90 7.00 10.71
CA ASP A 221 8.87 7.45 9.32
C ASP A 221 9.19 6.31 8.35
N PHE A 222 8.88 6.52 7.07
CA PHE A 222 9.02 5.51 6.03
C PHE A 222 10.46 5.01 5.89
N GLY A 223 11.43 5.92 5.92
CA GLY A 223 12.84 5.62 5.75
C GLY A 223 13.42 4.84 6.94
N GLU A 224 12.95 5.14 8.15
CA GLU A 224 13.27 4.37 9.36
C GLU A 224 12.84 2.91 9.23
N VAL A 225 11.61 2.65 8.74
CA VAL A 225 11.11 1.28 8.55
C VAL A 225 11.88 0.55 7.44
N GLU A 226 12.21 1.23 6.33
CA GLU A 226 13.09 0.67 5.30
C GLU A 226 14.47 0.29 5.87
N MET A 227 15.06 1.16 6.70
CA MET A 227 16.35 0.89 7.34
C MET A 227 16.28 -0.31 8.30
N LEU A 228 15.23 -0.38 9.13
CA LEU A 228 15.00 -1.52 10.03
C LEU A 228 14.88 -2.83 9.24
N GLY A 229 14.18 -2.84 8.12
CA GLY A 229 14.08 -4.02 7.29
C GLY A 229 15.38 -4.43 6.60
N ALA A 230 16.20 -3.45 6.20
CA ALA A 230 17.55 -3.72 5.69
C ALA A 230 18.48 -4.33 6.76
N LEU A 231 18.31 -3.94 8.03
CA LEU A 231 19.04 -4.49 9.17
C LEU A 231 18.53 -5.86 9.63
N HIS A 232 17.26 -6.17 9.36
CA HIS A 232 16.60 -7.41 9.76
C HIS A 232 15.97 -8.12 8.54
N PRO A 233 16.79 -8.57 7.56
CA PRO A 233 16.28 -9.15 6.34
C PRO A 233 15.62 -10.51 6.61
N ILE A 234 14.47 -10.72 5.97
CA ILE A 234 13.81 -12.02 5.89
C ILE A 234 13.56 -12.37 4.42
N PRO A 235 13.56 -13.67 4.04
CA PRO A 235 13.21 -14.06 2.68
C PRO A 235 11.81 -13.58 2.31
N HIS A 236 11.60 -13.29 1.02
CA HIS A 236 10.25 -13.08 0.53
C HIS A 236 9.42 -14.34 0.74
N CYS A 237 8.15 -14.14 1.07
CA CYS A 237 7.11 -15.14 1.04
C CYS A 237 6.09 -14.64 0.01
N PRO A 238 6.20 -15.05 -1.26
CA PRO A 238 5.27 -14.62 -2.30
C PRO A 238 3.86 -15.17 -2.05
N PRO A 239 2.80 -14.42 -2.42
CA PRO A 239 1.42 -14.83 -2.24
C PRO A 239 1.01 -15.88 -3.27
N ALA A 240 -0.03 -16.66 -2.97
CA ALA A 240 -0.74 -17.46 -3.95
C ALA A 240 -1.71 -16.58 -4.78
N PRO A 241 -2.10 -16.99 -5.99
CA PRO A 241 -3.07 -16.24 -6.81
C PRO A 241 -4.43 -16.03 -6.13
N THR A 242 -4.82 -16.94 -5.24
CA THR A 242 -6.06 -16.86 -4.47
C THR A 242 -5.98 -15.94 -3.25
N ASP A 243 -4.77 -15.54 -2.83
CA ASP A 243 -4.60 -14.67 -1.67
C ASP A 243 -5.14 -13.27 -1.96
N ILE A 244 -5.55 -12.59 -0.89
CA ILE A 244 -6.01 -11.20 -0.97
C ILE A 244 -4.81 -10.34 -1.38
N TYR A 245 -5.00 -9.49 -2.37
CA TYR A 245 -4.03 -8.47 -2.77
C TYR A 245 -4.38 -7.13 -2.09
N THR A 246 -5.64 -6.70 -2.19
CA THR A 246 -6.11 -5.46 -1.59
C THR A 246 -7.61 -5.50 -1.30
N ILE A 247 -8.04 -4.74 -0.29
CA ILE A 247 -9.45 -4.48 0.00
C ILE A 247 -9.73 -3.00 -0.25
N CYS A 248 -10.61 -2.73 -1.22
CA CYS A 248 -11.04 -1.37 -1.54
C CYS A 248 -12.46 -1.14 -0.99
N TYR A 249 -12.61 -0.14 -0.12
CA TYR A 249 -13.92 0.19 0.43
C TYR A 249 -14.72 1.08 -0.51
N THR A 250 -16.02 0.81 -0.64
CA THR A 250 -16.91 1.63 -1.47
C THR A 250 -18.06 2.19 -0.65
N SER A 251 -18.38 3.47 -0.87
CA SER A 251 -19.60 4.08 -0.33
C SER A 251 -20.77 3.65 -1.20
N GLY A 252 -21.48 2.61 -0.76
CA GLY A 252 -22.77 2.24 -1.36
C GLY A 252 -23.81 3.35 -1.17
N THR A 253 -24.99 3.18 -1.79
CA THR A 253 -26.10 4.14 -1.70
C THR A 253 -26.73 4.22 -0.31
N THR A 254 -26.49 3.25 0.57
CA THR A 254 -26.98 3.22 1.95
C THR A 254 -25.98 2.53 2.89
N GLY A 255 -25.69 3.16 4.03
CA GLY A 255 -25.03 2.51 5.17
C GLY A 255 -23.50 2.61 5.21
N LYS A 256 -22.89 1.74 6.02
CA LYS A 256 -21.44 1.68 6.23
C LYS A 256 -20.72 1.20 4.95
N PRO A 257 -19.49 1.69 4.68
CA PRO A 257 -18.69 1.24 3.54
C PRO A 257 -18.57 -0.29 3.45
N LYS A 258 -18.51 -0.84 2.23
CA LYS A 258 -18.31 -2.27 2.00
C LYS A 258 -16.93 -2.53 1.42
N GLY A 259 -16.18 -3.45 2.00
CA GLY A 259 -14.85 -3.84 1.52
C GLY A 259 -14.95 -4.80 0.34
N ALA A 260 -14.58 -4.34 -0.85
CA ALA A 260 -14.44 -5.19 -2.03
C ALA A 260 -13.07 -5.88 -1.97
N ILE A 261 -13.08 -7.19 -1.78
CA ILE A 261 -11.88 -8.03 -1.74
C ILE A 261 -11.40 -8.26 -3.17
N ASN A 262 -10.14 -7.91 -3.46
CA ASN A 262 -9.47 -8.22 -4.71
C ASN A 262 -8.34 -9.20 -4.43
N THR A 263 -8.36 -10.35 -5.12
CA THR A 263 -7.27 -11.33 -5.04
C THR A 263 -6.17 -10.99 -6.02
N HIS A 264 -4.99 -11.60 -5.83
CA HIS A 264 -3.89 -11.49 -6.78
C HIS A 264 -4.30 -11.90 -8.21
N ALA A 265 -5.02 -13.02 -8.37
CA ALA A 265 -5.51 -13.48 -9.66
C ALA A 265 -6.50 -12.50 -10.31
N ALA A 266 -7.39 -11.89 -9.52
CA ALA A 266 -8.34 -10.89 -10.04
C ALA A 266 -7.60 -9.65 -10.57
N TYR A 267 -6.55 -9.22 -9.87
CA TYR A 267 -5.73 -8.09 -10.28
C TYR A 267 -4.92 -8.41 -11.54
N THR A 268 -4.20 -9.54 -11.57
CA THR A 268 -3.38 -9.93 -12.73
C THR A 268 -4.23 -10.19 -13.97
N PHE A 269 -5.43 -10.73 -13.81
CA PHE A 269 -6.39 -10.90 -14.89
C PHE A 269 -6.78 -9.56 -15.55
N ALA A 270 -6.97 -8.50 -14.75
CA ALA A 270 -7.34 -7.19 -15.26
C ALA A 270 -6.17 -6.38 -15.84
N ALA A 271 -4.93 -6.69 -15.41
CA ALA A 271 -3.74 -5.91 -15.74
C ALA A 271 -2.90 -6.48 -16.90
N LYS A 272 -3.08 -7.77 -17.22
CA LYS A 272 -2.57 -8.39 -18.46
C LYS A 272 -3.42 -7.98 -19.66
#